data_AF-A0A0D3RR40-F1
#
_entry.id   AF-A0A0D3RR40-F1
#
_cell.length_a   1.000
_cell.length_b   1.000
_cell.length_c   1.000
_cell.angle_alpha   90.00
_cell.angle_beta   90.00
_cell.angle_gamma   90.00
#
_symmetry.space_group_name_H-M   'P 1'
#
loop_
_entity.id
_entity.type
_entity.pdbx_description
1 polymer ?
#
loop_
_entity_poly.entity_id
_entity_poly.type
_entity_poly.pdbx_seq_one_letter_code
_entity_poly.pdbx_strand_id
1 'polypeptide(L)'
;MIMNEPQQLTATATGRSLEMSYKVGAMLCRFLRGKKLVRAKRDLEAVVSLKLAVPFPRFNSSIGHTPTTAGPGKYPIKAATQILMLLKSAEANATNKGMTGDLMVSAISANKAGSFTRPGRQSRRKAKRAHVWVTLTEIAGTRKERKEKKTKQPEAAVETAPAENVPVVEKAAPKPMPKAAKPKAPAKKSQSQGA
;
A
#
# COMPACT_ATOMS: atom_id res chain seq x y z
N MET A 1 27.25 -0.29 8.12
CA MET A 1 27.19 -0.50 6.66
C MET A 1 26.08 0.36 6.10
N ILE A 2 26.45 1.52 5.58
CA ILE A 2 25.57 2.46 4.89
C ILE A 2 25.52 1.98 3.44
N MET A 3 24.36 1.48 2.99
CA MET A 3 24.17 1.18 1.57
C MET A 3 23.69 2.44 0.87
N ASN A 4 24.65 3.16 0.30
CA ASN A 4 24.40 4.25 -0.64
C ASN A 4 24.62 3.70 -2.06
N GLU A 5 23.61 2.98 -2.54
CA GLU A 5 23.40 2.63 -3.95
C GLU A 5 22.75 3.84 -4.66
N PRO A 6 22.88 4.02 -5.99
CA PRO A 6 22.48 5.25 -6.69
C PRO A 6 21.05 5.66 -6.36
N GLN A 7 20.78 6.97 -6.34
CA GLN A 7 19.51 7.62 -5.97
C GLN A 7 18.34 7.19 -6.90
N GLN A 8 17.96 5.92 -6.83
CA GLN A 8 16.68 5.45 -7.31
C GLN A 8 15.62 6.10 -6.43
N LEU A 9 14.55 6.65 -7.03
CA LEU A 9 13.42 7.19 -6.28
C LEU A 9 12.83 6.06 -5.43
N THR A 10 13.17 6.08 -4.14
CA THR A 10 12.71 5.10 -3.16
C THR A 10 12.03 5.81 -2.00
N ALA A 11 10.92 5.25 -1.53
CA ALA A 11 10.21 5.74 -0.35
C ALA A 11 10.51 4.82 0.82
N THR A 12 10.98 5.39 1.92
CA THR A 12 11.28 4.63 3.14
C THR A 12 10.34 5.04 4.26
N ALA A 13 9.96 4.08 5.08
CA ALA A 13 9.23 4.31 6.32
C ALA A 13 9.75 3.37 7.41
N THR A 14 9.88 3.88 8.63
CA THR A 14 10.37 3.10 9.78
C THR A 14 9.43 3.24 10.96
N GLY A 15 8.88 2.12 11.43
CA GLY A 15 8.15 2.04 12.68
C GLY A 15 9.10 1.65 13.81
N ARG A 16 9.23 2.51 14.83
CA ARG A 16 10.07 2.23 16.00
C ARG A 16 9.22 1.75 17.18
N SER A 17 9.69 0.72 17.89
CA SER A 17 9.07 0.19 19.12
C SER A 17 7.57 -0.17 18.97
N LEU A 18 7.22 -0.79 17.85
CA LEU A 18 5.86 -1.24 17.57
C LEU A 18 5.40 -2.33 18.55
N GLU A 19 4.13 -2.31 18.96
CA GLU A 19 3.49 -3.33 19.85
C GLU A 19 3.20 -4.64 19.14
N MET A 20 4.25 -5.30 18.71
CA MET A 20 4.16 -6.58 18.03
C MET A 20 5.35 -7.46 18.38
N SER A 21 5.13 -8.77 18.29
CA SER A 21 6.23 -9.72 18.43
C SER A 21 7.09 -9.72 17.19
N TYR A 22 8.41 -9.61 17.36
CA TYR A 22 9.39 -9.77 16.29
C TYR A 22 9.18 -11.04 15.46
N LYS A 23 8.91 -12.19 16.09
CA LYS A 23 8.75 -13.49 15.37
C LYS A 23 7.58 -13.43 14.39
N VAL A 24 6.45 -12.89 14.85
CA VAL A 24 5.23 -12.72 14.04
C VAL A 24 5.44 -11.66 12.97
N GLY A 25 6.06 -10.53 13.34
CA GLY A 25 6.42 -9.47 12.40
C GLY A 25 7.32 -9.96 11.28
N ALA A 26 8.34 -10.75 11.58
CA ALA A 26 9.26 -11.28 10.58
C ALA A 26 8.55 -12.18 9.55
N MET A 27 7.61 -13.04 9.98
CA MET A 27 6.84 -13.89 9.05
C MET A 27 5.89 -13.06 8.20
N LEU A 28 5.26 -12.05 8.80
CA LEU A 28 4.38 -11.12 8.10
C LEU A 28 5.15 -10.28 7.06
N CYS A 29 6.32 -9.74 7.42
CA CYS A 29 7.20 -9.04 6.49
C CYS A 29 7.64 -9.94 5.33
N ARG A 30 8.01 -11.20 5.60
CA ARG A 30 8.34 -12.17 4.55
C ARG A 30 7.18 -12.40 3.59
N PHE A 31 5.94 -12.46 4.10
CA PHE A 31 4.74 -12.63 3.29
C PHE A 31 4.43 -11.43 2.40
N LEU A 32 4.82 -10.21 2.80
CA LEU A 32 4.56 -8.98 2.04
C LEU A 32 5.67 -8.62 1.04
N ARG A 33 6.90 -9.08 1.28
CA ARG A 33 8.05 -8.77 0.44
C ARG A 33 7.81 -9.19 -1.01
N GLY A 34 8.02 -8.27 -1.95
CA GLY A 34 7.85 -8.50 -3.38
C GLY A 34 6.41 -8.37 -3.88
N LYS A 35 5.47 -7.89 -3.07
CA LYS A 35 4.09 -7.63 -3.52
C LYS A 35 3.92 -6.17 -3.97
N LYS A 36 3.01 -5.95 -4.92
CA LYS A 36 2.48 -4.61 -5.23
C LYS A 36 1.84 -4.02 -3.97
N LEU A 37 1.98 -2.70 -3.75
CA LEU A 37 1.48 -2.02 -2.57
C LEU A 37 -0.03 -2.23 -2.38
N VAL A 38 -0.81 -2.16 -3.47
CA VAL A 38 -2.26 -2.37 -3.47
C VAL A 38 -2.62 -3.77 -2.97
N ARG A 39 -1.91 -4.81 -3.46
CA ARG A 39 -2.14 -6.19 -3.02
C ARG A 39 -1.72 -6.39 -1.57
N ALA A 40 -0.58 -5.82 -1.17
CA ALA A 40 -0.10 -5.90 0.21
C ALA A 40 -1.12 -5.34 1.22
N LYS A 41 -1.75 -4.20 0.92
CA LYS A 41 -2.81 -3.62 1.76
C LYS A 41 -4.05 -4.53 1.84
N ARG A 42 -4.53 -5.01 0.69
CA ARG A 42 -5.68 -5.94 0.64
C ARG A 42 -5.43 -7.22 1.42
N ASP A 43 -4.24 -7.80 1.28
CA ASP A 43 -3.86 -9.00 2.02
C ASP A 43 -3.85 -8.75 3.54
N LEU A 44 -3.35 -7.58 3.99
CA LEU A 44 -3.37 -7.21 5.41
C LEU A 44 -4.78 -6.99 5.94
N GLU A 45 -5.67 -6.38 5.18
CA GLU A 45 -7.09 -6.21 5.53
C GLU A 45 -7.80 -7.57 5.62
N ALA A 46 -7.49 -8.50 4.71
CA ALA A 46 -7.99 -9.86 4.75
C ALA A 46 -7.48 -10.64 5.97
N VAL A 47 -6.24 -10.42 6.40
CA VAL A 47 -5.68 -11.00 7.64
C VAL A 47 -6.38 -10.44 8.87
N VAL A 48 -6.64 -9.13 8.91
CA VAL A 48 -7.41 -8.49 10.00
C VAL A 48 -8.84 -9.05 10.05
N SER A 49 -9.44 -9.31 8.89
CA SER A 49 -10.76 -9.92 8.75
C SER A 49 -10.78 -11.45 8.95
N LEU A 50 -9.65 -12.06 9.31
CA LEU A 50 -9.49 -13.53 9.48
C LEU A 50 -9.79 -14.36 8.21
N LYS A 51 -9.83 -13.74 7.03
CA LYS A 51 -10.10 -14.42 5.75
C LYS A 51 -8.85 -15.06 5.16
N LEU A 52 -7.68 -14.45 5.40
CA LEU A 52 -6.41 -14.90 4.86
C LEU A 52 -5.42 -15.21 5.99
N ALA A 53 -4.94 -16.45 6.03
CA ALA A 53 -3.91 -16.87 6.98
C ALA A 53 -2.52 -16.49 6.48
N VAL A 54 -1.65 -16.09 7.41
CA VAL A 54 -0.24 -15.82 7.11
C VAL A 54 0.54 -17.11 7.32
N PRO A 55 1.36 -17.56 6.36
CA PRO A 55 2.18 -18.75 6.52
C PRO A 55 3.31 -18.53 7.54
N PHE A 56 3.54 -19.51 8.40
CA PHE A 56 4.65 -19.53 9.37
C PHE A 56 5.64 -20.63 9.01
N PRO A 57 6.55 -20.41 8.02
CA PRO A 57 7.59 -21.37 7.70
C PRO A 57 8.66 -21.47 8.80
N ARG A 58 8.80 -20.43 9.63
CA ARG A 58 9.70 -20.38 10.79
C ARG A 58 8.88 -19.99 12.03
N PHE A 59 9.35 -20.42 13.20
CA PHE A 59 8.67 -20.20 14.48
C PHE A 59 7.30 -20.90 14.58
N ASN A 60 7.23 -22.11 14.03
CA ASN A 60 6.04 -22.93 13.89
C ASN A 60 5.88 -24.05 14.93
N SER A 61 6.69 -24.05 15.99
CA SER A 61 6.51 -25.00 17.11
C SER A 61 5.09 -24.88 17.67
N SER A 62 4.31 -25.96 17.56
CA SER A 62 2.92 -26.06 18.06
C SER A 62 1.95 -25.06 17.40
N ILE A 63 2.09 -24.82 16.09
CA ILE A 63 1.12 -24.05 15.30
C ILE A 63 0.22 -25.01 14.52
N GLY A 64 -1.10 -24.86 14.65
CA GLY A 64 -2.07 -25.62 13.86
C GLY A 64 -2.06 -25.27 12.38
N HIS A 65 -2.51 -26.20 11.55
CA HIS A 65 -2.70 -25.97 10.12
C HIS A 65 -3.95 -25.12 9.89
N THR A 66 -3.93 -24.31 8.84
CA THR A 66 -5.07 -23.45 8.46
C THR A 66 -5.48 -23.75 7.03
N PRO A 67 -6.77 -23.71 6.68
CA PRO A 67 -7.25 -24.11 5.35
C PRO A 67 -6.67 -23.25 4.21
N THR A 68 -6.38 -21.98 4.48
CA THR A 68 -5.86 -21.04 3.47
C THR A 68 -4.37 -21.25 3.15
N THR A 69 -3.64 -21.96 3.99
CA THR A 69 -2.19 -22.16 3.83
C THR A 69 -1.92 -23.66 3.70
N ALA A 70 -1.01 -24.05 2.81
CA ALA A 70 -0.56 -25.45 2.67
C ALA A 70 0.26 -25.99 3.87
N GLY A 71 0.11 -25.43 5.07
CA GLY A 71 0.92 -25.72 6.24
C GLY A 71 0.55 -24.86 7.46
N PRO A 72 1.45 -24.73 8.47
CA PRO A 72 1.18 -23.96 9.68
C PRO A 72 0.96 -22.48 9.36
N GLY A 73 -0.15 -21.95 9.84
CA GLY A 73 -0.57 -20.57 9.59
C GLY A 73 -1.20 -19.93 10.81
N LYS A 74 -1.13 -18.59 10.90
CA LYS A 74 -1.85 -17.81 11.93
C LYS A 74 -2.45 -16.54 11.32
N TYR A 75 -3.37 -15.95 12.06
CA TYR A 75 -3.98 -14.65 11.74
C TYR A 75 -3.48 -13.56 12.71
N PRO A 76 -2.34 -12.91 12.43
CA PRO A 76 -1.75 -11.96 13.36
C PRO A 76 -2.38 -10.56 13.27
N ILE A 77 -3.56 -10.38 13.86
CA ILE A 77 -4.36 -9.13 13.79
C ILE A 77 -3.56 -7.90 14.25
N LYS A 78 -2.91 -7.96 15.43
CA LYS A 78 -2.16 -6.83 16.00
C LYS A 78 -0.99 -6.38 15.13
N ALA A 79 -0.24 -7.34 14.59
CA ALA A 79 0.91 -7.04 13.73
C ALA A 79 0.44 -6.53 12.36
N ALA A 80 -0.62 -7.11 11.79
CA ALA A 80 -1.19 -6.68 10.52
C ALA A 80 -1.67 -5.22 10.58
N THR A 81 -2.35 -4.85 11.67
CA THR A 81 -2.82 -3.47 11.89
C THR A 81 -1.66 -2.46 11.91
N GLN A 82 -0.58 -2.77 12.64
CA GLN A 82 0.58 -1.88 12.74
C GLN A 82 1.36 -1.75 11.43
N ILE A 83 1.53 -2.85 10.68
CA ILE A 83 2.19 -2.77 9.37
C ILE A 83 1.30 -2.04 8.36
N LEU A 84 -0.02 -2.20 8.41
CA LEU A 84 -0.94 -1.47 7.54
C LEU A 84 -0.81 0.05 7.75
N MET A 85 -0.73 0.51 9.01
CA MET A 85 -0.45 1.92 9.32
C MET A 85 0.91 2.36 8.76
N LEU A 86 1.94 1.54 8.88
CA LEU A 86 3.28 1.83 8.36
C LEU A 86 3.29 1.93 6.82
N LEU A 87 2.55 1.07 6.11
CA LEU A 87 2.45 1.11 4.65
C LEU A 87 1.71 2.36 4.15
N LYS A 88 0.68 2.83 4.88
CA LYS A 88 0.01 4.11 4.59
C LYS A 88 0.97 5.29 4.75
N SER A 89 1.80 5.28 5.79
CA SER A 89 2.85 6.28 5.96
C SER A 89 3.91 6.20 4.85
N ALA A 90 4.31 5.01 4.42
CA ALA A 90 5.26 4.82 3.34
C ALA A 90 4.71 5.35 2.00
N GLU A 91 3.42 5.16 1.74
CA GLU A 91 2.74 5.72 0.57
C GLU A 91 2.71 7.26 0.61
N ALA A 92 2.38 7.87 1.75
CA ALA A 92 2.44 9.33 1.90
C ALA A 92 3.86 9.88 1.68
N ASN A 93 4.89 9.14 2.12
CA ASN A 93 6.28 9.49 1.82
C ASN A 93 6.61 9.35 0.32
N ALA A 94 6.00 8.39 -0.36
CA ALA A 94 6.17 8.19 -1.80
C ALA A 94 5.54 9.33 -2.60
N THR A 95 4.32 9.75 -2.24
CA THR A 95 3.64 10.89 -2.86
C THR A 95 4.42 12.18 -2.66
N ASN A 96 4.96 12.41 -1.45
CA ASN A 96 5.77 13.59 -1.16
C ASN A 96 7.08 13.64 -1.95
N LYS A 97 7.61 12.48 -2.33
CA LYS A 97 8.80 12.35 -3.18
C LYS A 97 8.49 12.41 -4.67
N GLY A 98 7.22 12.53 -5.07
CA GLY A 98 6.79 12.58 -6.47
C GLY A 98 6.82 11.23 -7.18
N MET A 99 6.81 10.11 -6.47
CA MET A 99 6.64 8.79 -7.09
C MET A 99 5.21 8.64 -7.61
N THR A 100 5.06 8.53 -8.92
CA THR A 100 3.77 8.46 -9.62
C THR A 100 3.47 7.07 -10.19
N GLY A 101 4.47 6.18 -10.18
CA GLY A 101 4.33 4.82 -10.73
C GLY A 101 3.62 3.83 -9.80
N ASP A 102 3.42 2.63 -10.35
CA ASP A 102 2.99 1.45 -9.59
C ASP A 102 4.04 1.12 -8.51
N LEU A 103 3.68 1.24 -7.24
CA LEU A 103 4.59 1.00 -6.12
C LEU A 103 4.65 -0.49 -5.73
N MET A 104 5.86 -0.98 -5.45
CA MET A 104 6.12 -2.33 -4.95
C MET A 104 6.90 -2.29 -3.65
N VAL A 105 6.60 -3.23 -2.76
CA VAL A 105 7.36 -3.44 -1.53
C VAL A 105 8.64 -4.20 -1.87
N SER A 106 9.72 -3.46 -2.14
CA SER A 106 11.03 -4.02 -2.48
C SER A 106 11.65 -4.72 -1.28
N ALA A 107 11.80 -3.96 -0.19
CA ALA A 107 12.42 -4.46 1.03
C ALA A 107 11.54 -4.15 2.23
N ILE A 108 11.33 -5.15 3.06
CA ILE A 108 10.63 -5.02 4.34
C ILE A 108 11.26 -6.00 5.31
N SER A 109 11.55 -5.53 6.51
CA SER A 109 11.97 -6.43 7.57
C SER A 109 11.59 -5.92 8.95
N ALA A 110 11.49 -6.84 9.88
CA ALA A 110 11.27 -6.58 11.30
C ALA A 110 12.53 -6.96 12.06
N ASN A 111 12.92 -6.14 13.04
CA ASN A 111 14.02 -6.32 13.97
C ASN A 111 13.50 -6.30 15.40
N LYS A 112 14.17 -7.00 16.31
CA LYS A 112 13.80 -7.02 17.73
C LYS A 112 14.11 -5.65 18.34
N ALA A 113 13.12 -5.06 19.03
CA ALA A 113 13.33 -3.82 19.77
C ALA A 113 13.69 -4.09 21.23
N GLY A 114 14.08 -3.04 21.96
CA GLY A 114 14.25 -3.07 23.40
C GLY A 114 13.01 -3.66 24.09
N SER A 115 13.24 -4.60 25.01
CA SER A 115 12.17 -5.28 25.73
C SER A 115 12.15 -4.83 27.18
N PHE A 116 11.09 -4.14 27.59
CA PHE A 116 10.91 -3.66 28.95
C PHE A 116 10.19 -4.71 29.79
N THR A 117 10.56 -4.85 31.07
CA THR A 117 9.78 -5.58 32.05
C THR A 117 8.51 -4.80 32.35
N ARG A 118 7.36 -5.48 32.46
CA ARG A 118 6.13 -4.81 32.89
C ARG A 118 6.23 -4.53 34.39
N PRO A 119 6.06 -3.28 34.84
CA PRO A 119 6.07 -2.95 36.26
C PRO A 119 5.00 -3.75 37.05
N GLY A 120 5.26 -4.03 38.33
CA GLY A 120 4.29 -4.69 39.22
C GLY A 120 4.08 -6.19 39.01
N ARG A 121 4.89 -6.86 38.19
CA ARG A 121 4.78 -8.33 37.96
C ARG A 121 6.06 -9.05 38.38
N GLN A 122 5.97 -9.88 39.44
CA GLN A 122 7.09 -10.71 39.91
C GLN A 122 7.64 -11.67 38.82
N SER A 123 6.79 -12.10 37.88
CA SER A 123 7.14 -13.06 36.81
C SER A 123 8.16 -12.55 35.76
N ARG A 124 8.73 -11.34 35.89
CA ARG A 124 9.74 -10.75 34.97
C ARG A 124 9.42 -10.87 33.46
N ARG A 125 8.14 -11.00 33.10
CA ARG A 125 7.71 -11.13 31.70
C ARG A 125 7.98 -9.84 30.95
N LYS A 126 8.74 -9.94 29.86
CA LYS A 126 9.13 -8.79 29.04
C LYS A 126 8.07 -8.48 27.98
N ALA A 127 7.78 -7.20 27.78
CA ALA A 127 7.00 -6.73 26.65
C ALA A 127 7.76 -7.00 25.36
N LYS A 128 7.03 -7.50 24.35
CA LYS A 128 7.59 -7.76 23.02
C LYS A 128 7.33 -6.53 22.17
N ARG A 129 8.41 -5.99 21.60
CA ARG A 129 8.40 -4.83 20.72
C ARG A 129 9.26 -5.14 19.48
N ALA A 130 8.98 -4.48 18.37
CA ALA A 130 9.77 -4.62 17.15
C ALA A 130 10.00 -3.27 16.46
N HIS A 131 11.13 -3.16 15.76
CA HIS A 131 11.37 -2.10 14.78
C HIS A 131 11.07 -2.67 13.39
N VAL A 132 10.35 -1.96 12.55
CA VAL A 132 10.05 -2.40 11.18
C VAL A 132 10.50 -1.31 10.24
N TRP A 133 11.21 -1.67 9.19
CA TRP A 133 11.54 -0.75 8.10
C TRP A 133 11.00 -1.29 6.78
N VAL A 134 10.53 -0.37 5.96
CA VAL A 134 9.93 -0.61 4.65
C VAL A 134 10.59 0.30 3.64
N THR A 135 10.91 -0.25 2.48
CA THR A 135 11.35 0.47 1.29
C THR A 135 10.42 0.14 0.14
N LEU A 136 9.83 1.18 -0.45
CA LEU A 136 9.03 1.13 -1.65
C LEU A 136 9.89 1.56 -2.84
N THR A 137 9.70 0.88 -3.96
CA THR A 137 10.32 1.21 -5.25
C THR A 137 9.21 1.26 -6.30
N GLU A 138 9.40 2.08 -7.32
CA GLU A 138 8.55 2.03 -8.50
C GLU A 138 8.83 0.75 -9.29
N ILE A 139 7.78 0.15 -9.83
CA ILE A 139 7.91 -0.95 -10.79
C ILE A 139 8.32 -0.31 -12.11
N ALA A 140 9.60 -0.44 -12.48
CA ALA A 140 10.00 -0.20 -13.86
C ALA A 140 9.19 -1.15 -14.75
N GLY A 141 8.34 -0.60 -15.62
CA GLY A 141 7.46 -1.36 -16.51
C GLY A 141 8.15 -2.58 -17.09
N THR A 142 7.50 -3.73 -16.99
CA THR A 142 8.14 -5.02 -17.25
C THR A 142 8.81 -5.03 -18.64
N ARG A 143 9.97 -5.71 -18.74
CA ARG A 143 10.71 -5.91 -20.01
C ARG A 143 9.82 -6.46 -21.15
N LYS A 144 8.64 -7.04 -20.85
CA LYS A 144 7.63 -7.49 -21.81
C LYS A 144 6.90 -6.33 -22.49
N GLU A 145 6.45 -5.31 -21.76
CA GLU A 145 5.88 -4.10 -22.36
C GLU A 145 6.93 -3.32 -23.17
N ARG A 146 8.20 -3.37 -22.75
CA ARG A 146 9.33 -2.81 -23.52
C ARG A 146 9.63 -3.59 -24.80
N LYS A 147 9.27 -4.89 -24.87
CA LYS A 147 9.34 -5.71 -26.09
C LYS A 147 8.15 -5.44 -27.00
N GLU A 148 6.93 -5.42 -26.48
CA GLU A 148 5.72 -5.10 -27.27
C GLU A 148 5.72 -3.68 -27.84
N LYS A 149 6.27 -2.68 -27.10
CA LYS A 149 6.50 -1.33 -27.62
C LYS A 149 7.59 -1.27 -28.71
N LYS A 150 8.56 -2.20 -28.72
CA LYS A 150 9.56 -2.32 -29.79
C LYS A 150 9.00 -3.00 -31.05
N THR A 151 8.03 -3.90 -30.91
CA THR A 151 7.44 -4.61 -32.06
C THR A 151 6.36 -3.77 -32.77
N LYS A 152 5.72 -2.82 -32.07
CA LYS A 152 4.69 -1.92 -32.64
C LYS A 152 5.23 -0.65 -33.31
N GLN A 153 6.54 -0.41 -33.28
CA GLN A 153 7.20 0.68 -34.01
C GLN A 153 8.37 0.10 -34.78
N PRO A 154 8.12 -0.46 -35.98
CA PRO A 154 8.66 0.18 -37.18
C PRO A 154 7.80 -0.09 -38.43
N GLU A 155 7.17 0.94 -39.04
CA GLU A 155 6.81 0.94 -40.49
C GLU A 155 6.12 2.23 -40.98
N ALA A 156 5.57 3.09 -40.12
CA ALA A 156 4.80 4.25 -40.58
C ALA A 156 5.61 5.55 -40.82
N ALA A 157 6.91 5.48 -41.07
CA ALA A 157 7.76 6.68 -41.14
C ALA A 157 8.81 6.67 -42.26
N VAL A 158 8.46 6.27 -43.49
CA VAL A 158 9.09 6.78 -44.72
C VAL A 158 8.07 6.65 -45.86
N GLU A 159 7.41 7.75 -46.26
CA GLU A 159 7.07 8.11 -47.65
C GLU A 159 6.29 9.45 -47.70
N THR A 160 7.07 10.52 -47.98
CA THR A 160 6.76 11.75 -48.73
C THR A 160 5.46 12.56 -48.51
N ALA A 161 5.64 13.83 -48.11
CA ALA A 161 4.81 14.97 -48.54
C ALA A 161 5.09 15.30 -50.03
N PRO A 162 4.14 15.91 -50.78
CA PRO A 162 4.07 17.38 -50.83
C PRO A 162 2.64 17.97 -50.86
N ALA A 163 2.63 19.31 -50.82
CA ALA A 163 1.55 20.24 -50.52
C ALA A 163 0.45 20.42 -51.60
N GLU A 164 -0.75 20.89 -51.22
CA GLU A 164 -1.25 22.26 -51.46
C GLU A 164 -2.76 22.44 -51.13
N ASN A 165 -3.06 23.66 -50.70
CA ASN A 165 -4.33 24.41 -50.73
C ASN A 165 -5.31 24.44 -49.52
N VAL A 166 -5.51 25.69 -49.08
CA VAL A 166 -6.43 26.26 -48.07
C VAL A 166 -7.54 26.99 -48.85
N PRO A 167 -8.84 26.94 -48.47
CA PRO A 167 -9.43 27.98 -47.60
C PRO A 167 -10.54 27.50 -46.63
N VAL A 168 -10.47 27.89 -45.34
CA VAL A 168 -11.28 28.95 -44.68
C VAL A 168 -12.80 28.70 -44.65
N VAL A 169 -13.37 28.43 -43.46
CA VAL A 169 -14.61 29.08 -42.96
C VAL A 169 -14.58 29.15 -41.42
N GLU A 170 -14.93 30.33 -40.90
CA GLU A 170 -14.91 30.80 -39.52
C GLU A 170 -16.07 30.27 -38.62
N LYS A 171 -15.99 30.67 -37.33
CA LYS A 171 -17.05 30.87 -36.29
C LYS A 171 -17.43 29.63 -35.46
N ALA A 172 -17.58 29.68 -34.14
CA ALA A 172 -17.77 30.77 -33.18
C ALA A 172 -17.32 30.35 -31.75
N ALA A 173 -17.02 31.35 -30.92
CA ALA A 173 -16.55 31.25 -29.54
C ALA A 173 -17.62 30.74 -28.52
N PRO A 174 -17.20 30.28 -27.33
CA PRO A 174 -18.06 29.63 -26.32
C PRO A 174 -18.57 30.58 -25.23
N LYS A 175 -19.78 30.35 -24.69
CA LYS A 175 -20.28 30.92 -23.41
C LYS A 175 -21.40 30.02 -22.82
N PRO A 176 -21.86 30.19 -21.56
CA PRO A 176 -21.17 29.86 -20.30
C PRO A 176 -22.07 29.03 -19.35
N MET A 177 -21.51 28.54 -18.24
CA MET A 177 -22.24 27.84 -17.15
C MET A 177 -23.34 28.71 -16.50
N PRO A 178 -24.49 28.14 -16.08
CA PRO A 178 -25.35 28.76 -15.09
C PRO A 178 -25.02 28.29 -13.65
N LYS A 179 -24.84 29.26 -12.75
CA LYS A 179 -24.75 29.09 -11.29
C LYS A 179 -26.15 28.98 -10.66
N ALA A 180 -26.22 28.11 -9.64
CA ALA A 180 -27.00 28.19 -8.39
C ALA A 180 -28.55 28.17 -8.41
N ALA A 181 -29.12 27.19 -7.70
CA ALA A 181 -30.23 27.39 -6.76
C ALA A 181 -30.39 26.19 -5.80
N LYS A 182 -30.19 26.39 -4.49
CA LYS A 182 -30.75 25.51 -3.44
C LYS A 182 -32.20 25.93 -3.20
N PRO A 183 -33.10 24.98 -2.89
CA PRO A 183 -34.08 25.30 -1.85
C PRO A 183 -34.41 24.16 -0.87
N LYS A 184 -34.52 24.62 0.40
CA LYS A 184 -35.46 24.31 1.48
C LYS A 184 -35.56 22.89 2.09
N ALA A 185 -35.19 22.85 3.38
CA ALA A 185 -35.55 21.85 4.37
C ALA A 185 -37.08 21.71 4.56
N PRO A 186 -37.60 20.50 4.80
CA PRO A 186 -38.97 20.31 5.25
C PRO A 186 -39.11 20.32 6.78
N ALA A 187 -40.31 20.72 7.20
CA ALA A 187 -40.76 21.22 8.48
C ALA A 187 -40.71 20.25 9.68
N LYS A 188 -40.58 20.85 10.87
CA LYS A 188 -40.92 20.27 12.18
C LYS A 188 -42.38 19.82 12.20
N LYS A 189 -42.64 18.56 12.59
CA LYS A 189 -43.96 18.15 13.11
C LYS A 189 -43.96 18.38 14.62
N SER A 190 -44.74 19.36 15.05
CA SER A 190 -45.18 19.58 16.43
C SER A 190 -46.70 19.63 16.40
N GLN A 191 -47.35 18.65 17.04
CA GLN A 191 -48.76 18.59 17.44
C GLN A 191 -48.93 17.19 18.05
N SER A 192 -49.59 16.95 19.17
CA SER A 192 -50.23 17.82 20.17
C SER A 192 -50.70 16.88 21.29
N GLN A 193 -50.72 17.39 22.50
CA GLN A 193 -51.38 16.79 23.67
C GLN A 193 -52.89 16.61 23.39
N GLY A 194 -53.51 15.58 23.96
CA GLY A 194 -54.96 15.45 24.03
C GLY A 194 -55.46 14.12 24.60
N ALA A 195 -56.08 14.23 25.79
CA ALA A 195 -56.85 13.24 26.58
C ALA A 195 -56.05 12.19 27.38
#